data_AF-A0A7Y0KDA4-F1
#
_entry.id   AF-A0A7Y0KDA4-F1
#
_cell.length_a   1.000
_cell.length_b   1.000
_cell.length_c   1.000
_cell.angle_alpha   90.00
_cell.angle_beta   90.00
_cell.angle_gamma   90.00
#
_symmetry.space_group_name_H-M   'P 1'
#
loop_
_entity.id
_entity.type
_entity.pdbx_description
1 polymer ?
#
loop_
_entity_poly.entity_id
_entity_poly.type
_entity_poly.pdbx_seq_one_letter_code
_entity_poly.pdbx_strand_id
1 'polypeptide(L)'
;DIAIHRDDKENPHAHVMLTTREISEEGFTTKNRDWDRKEQLENWREQWSEHANKALEKENIQERITHKSHADRGLEVLPTVHLGHIASAMERKGKETELGNINREVKQYNAIVYDLQKYREEKQQRETLLKEQQKQKAVCFTPKEQEILSAAEKGIGEKPTLENIEKHRKELEEWHKAEKNKHIALNNQYKNISNLYQVNTFVSRFEETLKEKEQALENIGLFKRKEKENLRNEISGLKDTLKIQYENLSTLMKDNGVSTRAEIQTQKDKLESKVNKSLTNYKESEALYKKQKDVLDKSEQAIKDKEIRKVFVLYPDLQGKPIKYETASKLNQIHEQYKVSKFSDIPSVTQKNNSEINTLTTATSNYDERVKKLEQAEKTAKEIMAVHQRIEAIKNNPYQYGKTLNDPRAKEEYENLKVRRNTLTKELIDMGYTTQKSINDDRKMFNEFKPNYEQSLNKIEELKEQNKALNDVQKDIQIAERIQQQKAKTNELDERTR
;
A
#
# COMPACT_ATOMS: atom_id res chain seq x y z
N ASP A 1 -33.08 25.95 58.79
CA ASP A 1 -33.50 27.33 58.49
C ASP A 1 -32.61 27.88 57.38
N ILE A 2 -33.18 28.51 56.35
CA ILE A 2 -32.45 29.01 55.17
C ILE A 2 -32.90 30.44 54.89
N ALA A 3 -31.96 31.38 54.87
CA ALA A 3 -32.18 32.77 54.49
C ALA A 3 -31.29 33.14 53.30
N ILE A 4 -31.88 33.70 52.23
CA ILE A 4 -31.16 34.12 51.02
C ILE A 4 -31.06 35.64 51.00
N HIS A 5 -29.84 36.15 50.85
CA HIS A 5 -29.50 37.56 50.82
C HIS A 5 -29.11 37.98 49.40
N ARG A 6 -29.68 39.10 48.94
CA ARG A 6 -29.45 39.70 47.61
C ARG A 6 -29.31 41.23 47.70
N ASP A 7 -28.91 41.70 48.88
CA ASP A 7 -28.67 43.10 49.21
C ASP A 7 -27.42 43.66 48.50
N ASP A 8 -26.44 42.81 48.21
CA ASP A 8 -25.35 43.08 47.28
C ASP A 8 -25.53 42.31 45.97
N LYS A 9 -25.62 43.03 44.85
CA LYS A 9 -25.78 42.44 43.51
C LYS A 9 -24.56 41.61 43.08
N GLU A 10 -23.38 41.97 43.56
CA GLU A 10 -22.13 41.28 43.22
C GLU A 10 -21.80 40.13 44.19
N ASN A 11 -22.57 39.98 45.27
CA ASN A 11 -22.37 38.94 46.27
C ASN A 11 -23.70 38.37 46.81
N PRO A 12 -24.55 37.78 45.96
CA PRO A 12 -25.71 37.03 46.42
C PRO A 12 -25.26 35.80 47.22
N HIS A 13 -25.74 35.65 48.45
CA HIS A 13 -25.33 34.58 49.36
C HIS A 13 -26.50 34.06 50.20
N ALA A 14 -26.31 32.93 50.87
CA ALA A 14 -27.34 32.33 51.73
C ALA A 14 -26.74 31.89 53.07
N HIS A 15 -27.53 32.08 54.14
CA HIS A 15 -27.26 31.53 55.45
C HIS A 15 -28.12 30.29 55.65
N VAL A 16 -27.49 29.18 55.99
CA VAL A 16 -28.17 27.90 56.26
C VAL A 16 -27.85 27.51 57.70
N MET A 17 -28.84 27.56 58.57
CA MET A 17 -28.72 27.06 59.94
C MET A 17 -29.28 25.65 60.01
N LEU A 18 -28.44 24.73 60.48
CA LEU A 18 -28.78 23.33 60.70
C LEU A 18 -28.87 23.05 62.20
N THR A 19 -29.68 22.07 62.57
CA THR A 19 -29.65 21.53 63.94
C THR A 19 -28.37 20.73 64.12
N THR A 20 -27.78 20.74 65.33
CA THR A 20 -26.59 19.93 65.64
C THR A 20 -26.93 18.60 66.30
N ARG A 21 -28.22 18.24 66.32
CA ARG A 21 -28.80 17.08 66.99
C ARG A 21 -29.73 16.40 66.01
N GLU A 22 -29.74 15.07 66.05
CA GLU A 22 -30.73 14.28 65.31
C GLU A 22 -32.09 14.37 66.01
N ILE A 23 -33.16 14.15 65.27
CA ILE A 23 -34.53 14.15 65.78
C ILE A 23 -35.03 12.70 65.80
N SER A 24 -35.33 12.18 66.98
CA SER A 24 -36.03 10.90 67.17
C SER A 24 -37.52 11.14 67.41
N GLU A 25 -38.29 10.06 67.58
CA GLU A 25 -39.71 10.12 67.95
C GLU A 25 -39.96 10.88 69.27
N GLU A 26 -38.94 10.96 70.15
CA GLU A 26 -38.99 11.65 71.44
C GLU A 26 -38.43 13.09 71.38
N GLY A 27 -37.97 13.55 70.20
CA GLY A 27 -37.44 14.89 69.97
C GLY A 27 -35.92 14.93 69.74
N PHE A 28 -35.26 16.02 70.14
CA PHE A 28 -33.82 16.19 69.87
C PHE A 28 -32.95 15.26 70.72
N THR A 29 -32.09 14.51 70.04
CA THR A 29 -31.11 13.59 70.63
C THR A 29 -29.85 14.31 71.10
N THR A 30 -28.79 13.56 71.43
CA THR A 30 -27.48 14.12 71.77
C THR A 30 -26.82 14.81 70.56
N LYS A 31 -25.81 15.65 70.83
CA LYS A 31 -25.15 16.40 69.76
C LYS A 31 -24.34 15.43 68.89
N ASN A 32 -24.65 15.38 67.60
CA ASN A 32 -23.90 14.60 66.64
C ASN A 32 -22.58 15.35 66.32
N ARG A 33 -21.43 14.72 66.62
CA ARG A 33 -20.09 15.28 66.38
C ARG A 33 -19.49 14.83 65.06
N ASP A 34 -20.06 13.83 64.41
CA ASP A 34 -19.59 13.35 63.12
C ASP A 34 -19.72 14.41 62.02
N TRP A 35 -20.68 15.33 62.17
CA TRP A 35 -20.89 16.47 61.26
C TRP A 35 -19.81 17.56 61.39
N ASP A 36 -19.04 17.59 62.48
CA ASP A 36 -17.94 18.54 62.70
C ASP A 36 -16.61 18.05 62.06
N ARG A 37 -16.61 16.86 61.42
CA ARG A 37 -15.41 16.28 60.79
C ARG A 37 -14.98 17.05 59.54
N LYS A 38 -13.66 17.17 59.33
CA LYS A 38 -13.09 17.89 58.17
C LYS A 38 -13.51 17.24 56.85
N GLU A 39 -13.55 15.91 56.81
CA GLU A 39 -13.97 15.14 55.63
C GLU A 39 -15.43 15.47 55.25
N GLN A 40 -16.28 15.69 56.25
CA GLN A 40 -17.67 16.05 56.03
C GLN A 40 -17.81 17.46 55.43
N LEU A 41 -16.99 18.40 55.89
CA LEU A 41 -16.93 19.75 55.31
C LEU A 41 -16.47 19.72 53.85
N GLU A 42 -15.41 18.99 53.53
CA GLU A 42 -14.93 18.89 52.14
C GLU A 42 -15.99 18.25 51.23
N ASN A 43 -16.65 17.18 51.68
CA ASN A 43 -17.77 16.55 50.97
C ASN A 43 -18.94 17.53 50.74
N TRP A 44 -19.30 18.35 51.72
CA TRP A 44 -20.33 19.37 51.54
C TRP A 44 -19.92 20.46 50.54
N ARG A 45 -18.66 20.90 50.55
CA ARG A 45 -18.15 21.87 49.57
C ARG A 45 -18.15 21.30 48.16
N GLU A 46 -17.78 20.02 48.02
CA GLU A 46 -17.86 19.29 46.77
C GLU A 46 -19.29 19.23 46.25
N GLN A 47 -20.22 18.70 47.06
CA GLN A 47 -21.64 18.62 46.71
C GLN A 47 -22.23 19.99 46.35
N TRP A 48 -21.89 21.04 47.11
CA TRP A 48 -22.32 22.39 46.78
C TRP A 48 -21.83 22.80 45.38
N SER A 49 -20.55 22.60 45.07
CA SER A 49 -20.00 22.94 43.76
C SER A 49 -20.68 22.16 42.62
N GLU A 50 -21.04 20.89 42.85
CA GLU A 50 -21.79 20.09 41.88
C GLU A 50 -23.22 20.60 41.67
N HIS A 51 -23.94 20.87 42.76
CA HIS A 51 -25.30 21.39 42.70
C HIS A 51 -25.37 22.76 42.03
N ALA A 52 -24.41 23.64 42.33
CA ALA A 52 -24.28 24.94 41.69
C ALA A 52 -24.00 24.80 40.18
N ASN A 53 -23.06 23.93 39.79
CA ASN A 53 -22.75 23.68 38.38
C ASN A 53 -23.93 23.08 37.60
N LYS A 54 -24.71 22.19 38.22
CA LYS A 54 -25.97 21.66 37.65
C LYS A 54 -27.01 22.77 37.44
N ALA A 55 -27.08 23.74 38.35
CA ALA A 55 -27.95 24.90 38.17
C ALA A 55 -27.47 25.82 37.04
N LEU A 56 -26.16 26.11 36.96
CA LEU A 56 -25.57 26.89 35.87
C LEU A 56 -25.82 26.24 34.50
N GLU A 57 -25.67 24.92 34.39
CA GLU A 57 -25.93 24.17 33.17
C GLU A 57 -27.39 24.24 32.72
N LYS A 58 -28.35 24.14 33.65
CA LYS A 58 -29.79 24.30 33.35
C LYS A 58 -30.12 25.67 32.75
N GLU A 59 -29.38 26.70 33.15
CA GLU A 59 -29.52 28.07 32.65
C GLU A 59 -28.63 28.36 31.43
N ASN A 60 -27.96 27.34 30.85
CA ASN A 60 -27.05 27.44 29.72
C ASN A 60 -25.82 28.34 29.94
N ILE A 61 -25.40 28.51 31.19
CA ILE A 61 -24.20 29.27 31.57
C ILE A 61 -22.98 28.33 31.46
N GLN A 62 -21.90 28.78 30.81
CA GLN A 62 -20.72 27.94 30.49
C GLN A 62 -19.71 27.89 31.64
N GLU A 63 -19.74 28.86 32.53
CA GLU A 63 -18.89 28.97 33.70
C GLU A 63 -19.11 27.80 34.66
N ARG A 64 -18.04 27.37 35.33
CA ARG A 64 -18.08 26.29 36.34
C ARG A 64 -17.28 26.70 37.56
N ILE A 65 -17.78 26.33 38.73
CA ILE A 65 -17.11 26.54 40.01
C ILE A 65 -16.58 25.22 40.56
N THR A 66 -15.59 25.30 41.45
CA THR A 66 -15.03 24.13 42.13
C THR A 66 -14.65 24.48 43.56
N HIS A 67 -14.77 23.52 44.46
CA HIS A 67 -14.32 23.65 45.84
C HIS A 67 -12.80 23.60 45.99
N LYS A 68 -12.09 23.09 44.97
CA LYS A 68 -10.63 22.88 44.97
C LYS A 68 -9.86 24.20 45.00
N SER A 69 -8.74 24.22 45.74
CA SER A 69 -7.82 25.36 45.76
C SER A 69 -7.11 25.54 44.41
N HIS A 70 -6.44 26.70 44.20
CA HIS A 70 -5.61 26.89 43.00
C HIS A 70 -4.52 25.81 42.88
N ALA A 71 -3.88 25.46 44.00
CA ALA A 71 -2.88 24.39 44.04
C ALA A 71 -3.47 23.02 43.67
N ASP A 72 -4.64 22.66 44.22
CA ASP A 72 -5.30 21.37 43.92
C ASP A 72 -5.82 21.28 42.47
N ARG A 73 -5.98 22.44 41.82
CA ARG A 73 -6.31 22.55 40.38
C ARG A 73 -5.06 22.55 39.49
N GLY A 74 -3.86 22.58 40.06
CA GLY A 74 -2.61 22.68 39.32
C GLY A 74 -2.36 24.06 38.71
N LEU A 75 -2.96 25.13 39.26
CA LEU A 75 -2.77 26.50 38.78
C LEU A 75 -1.53 27.13 39.43
N GLU A 76 -0.70 27.80 38.63
CA GLU A 76 0.48 28.55 39.09
C GLU A 76 0.12 29.93 39.71
N VAL A 77 -1.15 30.35 39.65
CA VAL A 77 -1.64 31.62 40.20
C VAL A 77 -1.90 31.54 41.71
N LEU A 78 -1.62 32.63 42.42
CA LEU A 78 -1.82 32.74 43.86
C LEU A 78 -3.25 33.21 44.18
N PRO A 79 -3.89 32.65 45.24
CA PRO A 79 -5.18 33.13 45.71
C PRO A 79 -5.02 34.48 46.43
N THR A 80 -6.09 35.27 46.44
CA THR A 80 -6.14 36.51 47.25
C THR A 80 -6.46 36.19 48.71
N VAL A 81 -6.02 37.06 49.62
CA VAL A 81 -6.29 36.97 51.05
C VAL A 81 -7.56 37.77 51.39
N HIS A 82 -8.40 37.21 52.26
CA HIS A 82 -9.62 37.88 52.71
C HIS A 82 -9.28 39.13 53.56
N LEU A 83 -9.78 40.29 53.16
CA LEU A 83 -9.47 41.58 53.80
C LEU A 83 -10.16 41.77 55.16
N GLY A 84 -11.34 41.20 55.36
CA GLY A 84 -12.21 41.52 56.49
C GLY A 84 -12.88 42.91 56.40
N HIS A 85 -13.87 43.15 57.26
CA HIS A 85 -14.73 44.33 57.17
C HIS A 85 -13.99 45.66 57.39
N ILE A 86 -13.03 45.71 58.32
CA ILE A 86 -12.28 46.94 58.66
C ILE A 86 -11.36 47.35 57.51
N ALA A 87 -10.51 46.43 57.02
CA ALA A 87 -9.58 46.74 55.94
C ALA A 87 -10.32 47.03 54.63
N SER A 88 -11.42 46.33 54.33
CA SER A 88 -12.27 46.64 53.17
C SER A 88 -12.88 48.04 53.26
N ALA A 89 -13.31 48.49 54.44
CA ALA A 89 -13.85 49.84 54.63
C ALA A 89 -12.77 50.93 54.50
N MET A 90 -11.51 50.64 54.90
CA MET A 90 -10.38 51.55 54.70
C MET A 90 -9.98 51.67 53.23
N GLU A 91 -9.86 50.54 52.51
CA GLU A 91 -9.54 50.51 51.08
C GLU A 91 -10.61 51.22 50.24
N ARG A 92 -11.90 51.07 50.58
CA ARG A 92 -12.99 51.83 49.92
C ARG A 92 -12.88 53.34 50.08
N LYS A 93 -12.23 53.81 51.15
CA LYS A 93 -11.95 55.23 51.40
C LYS A 93 -10.62 55.69 50.79
N GLY A 94 -9.97 54.85 49.99
CA GLY A 94 -8.68 55.13 49.35
C GLY A 94 -7.48 55.01 50.29
N LYS A 95 -7.63 54.40 51.48
CA LYS A 95 -6.51 54.15 52.40
C LYS A 95 -5.99 52.73 52.20
N GLU A 96 -4.72 52.62 51.82
CA GLU A 96 -4.06 51.34 51.64
C GLU A 96 -3.87 50.60 52.97
N THR A 97 -3.99 49.29 52.91
CA THR A 97 -3.86 48.34 54.02
C THR A 97 -2.85 47.27 53.65
N GLU A 98 -2.23 46.64 54.64
CA GLU A 98 -1.25 45.56 54.40
C GLU A 98 -1.85 44.39 53.60
N LEU A 99 -3.06 43.95 53.96
CA LEU A 99 -3.77 42.88 53.24
C LEU A 99 -4.18 43.33 51.82
N GLY A 100 -4.52 44.61 51.63
CA GLY A 100 -4.79 45.17 50.31
C GLY A 100 -3.54 45.22 49.43
N ASN A 101 -2.38 45.53 50.01
CA ASN A 101 -1.08 45.50 49.34
C ASN A 101 -0.71 44.07 48.92
N ILE A 102 -0.88 43.08 49.79
CA ILE A 102 -0.69 41.66 49.43
C ILE A 102 -1.56 41.26 48.25
N ASN A 103 -2.84 41.67 48.24
CA ASN A 103 -3.74 41.38 47.12
C ASN A 103 -3.36 42.12 45.83
N ARG A 104 -2.81 43.33 45.91
CA ARG A 104 -2.25 44.05 44.75
C ARG A 104 -1.05 43.31 44.18
N GLU A 105 -0.13 42.83 45.02
CA GLU A 105 1.02 42.02 44.62
C GLU A 105 0.61 40.69 44.00
N VAL A 106 -0.34 39.97 44.61
CA VAL A 106 -0.91 38.73 44.06
C VAL A 106 -1.52 38.96 42.67
N LYS A 107 -2.25 40.07 42.47
CA LYS A 107 -2.80 40.41 41.15
C LYS A 107 -1.70 40.67 40.12
N GLN A 108 -0.64 41.39 40.48
CA GLN A 108 0.51 41.64 39.60
C GLN A 108 1.23 40.32 39.24
N TYR A 109 1.48 39.46 40.23
CA TYR A 109 2.05 38.14 40.01
C TYR A 109 1.18 37.29 39.08
N ASN A 110 -0.13 37.22 39.33
CA ASN A 110 -1.05 36.45 38.50
C ASN A 110 -1.08 36.96 37.05
N ALA A 111 -1.02 38.29 36.84
CA ALA A 111 -0.92 38.86 35.49
C ALA A 111 0.34 38.38 34.75
N ILE A 112 1.50 38.38 35.41
CA ILE A 112 2.76 37.87 34.85
C ILE A 112 2.65 36.37 34.54
N VAL A 113 2.03 35.58 35.43
CA VAL A 113 1.83 34.14 35.20
C VAL A 113 0.95 33.89 33.97
N TYR A 114 -0.13 34.64 33.79
CA TYR A 114 -0.97 34.53 32.59
C TYR A 114 -0.21 34.89 31.31
N ASP A 115 0.56 35.98 31.32
CA ASP A 115 1.38 36.37 30.17
C ASP A 115 2.46 35.32 29.85
N LEU A 116 3.09 34.74 30.87
CA LEU A 116 4.05 33.65 30.72
C LEU A 116 3.42 32.38 30.18
N GLN A 117 2.21 32.01 30.63
CA GLN A 117 1.46 30.87 30.10
C GLN A 117 1.14 31.07 28.62
N LYS A 118 0.60 32.24 28.26
CA LYS A 118 0.34 32.60 26.87
C LYS A 118 1.60 32.53 26.01
N TYR A 119 2.73 33.05 26.50
CA TYR A 119 4.01 32.94 25.81
C TYR A 119 4.48 31.49 25.63
N ARG A 120 4.32 30.63 26.65
CA ARG A 120 4.66 29.20 26.57
C ARG A 120 3.81 28.50 25.50
N GLU A 121 2.51 28.79 25.45
CA GLU A 121 1.60 28.26 24.43
C GLU A 121 1.98 28.73 23.02
N GLU A 122 2.21 30.03 22.82
CA GLU A 122 2.64 30.60 21.53
C GLU A 122 3.97 30.02 21.06
N LYS A 123 4.93 29.86 21.99
CA LYS A 123 6.23 29.23 21.71
C LYS A 123 6.04 27.78 21.30
N GLN A 124 5.23 27.01 22.04
CA GLN A 124 4.95 25.62 21.71
C GLN A 124 4.28 25.49 20.34
N GLN A 125 3.30 26.35 20.02
CA GLN A 125 2.64 26.41 18.71
C GLN A 125 3.63 26.73 17.59
N ARG A 126 4.53 27.68 17.82
CA ARG A 126 5.58 28.02 16.84
C ARG A 126 6.54 26.85 16.63
N GLU A 127 6.94 26.16 17.69
CA GLU A 127 7.80 24.99 17.61
C GLU A 127 7.13 23.83 16.86
N THR A 128 5.84 23.57 17.07
CA THR A 128 5.09 22.57 16.29
C THR A 128 4.97 22.97 14.83
N LEU A 129 4.64 24.23 14.52
CA LEU A 129 4.59 24.74 13.15
C LEU A 129 5.94 24.59 12.43
N LEU A 130 7.04 24.93 13.10
CA LEU A 130 8.39 24.79 12.54
C LEU A 130 8.73 23.31 12.27
N LYS A 131 8.40 22.41 13.20
CA LYS A 131 8.59 20.96 13.00
C LYS A 131 7.77 20.45 11.81
N GLU A 132 6.53 20.93 11.66
CA GLU A 132 5.66 20.55 10.55
C GLU A 132 6.17 21.06 9.20
N GLN A 133 6.62 22.31 9.14
CA GLN A 133 7.27 22.87 7.96
C GLN A 133 8.53 22.10 7.58
N GLN A 134 9.37 21.72 8.57
CA GLN A 134 10.55 20.91 8.33
C GLN A 134 10.19 19.53 7.76
N LYS A 135 9.16 18.87 8.30
CA LYS A 135 8.64 17.60 7.75
C LYS A 135 8.15 17.77 6.31
N GLN A 136 7.38 18.82 6.02
CA GLN A 136 6.90 19.09 4.66
C GLN A 136 8.04 19.33 3.68
N LYS A 137 9.06 20.11 4.08
CA LYS A 137 10.27 20.35 3.28
C LYS A 137 11.08 19.07 3.03
N ALA A 138 11.13 18.15 4.00
CA ALA A 138 11.84 16.88 3.83
C ALA A 138 11.18 15.96 2.79
N VAL A 139 9.87 16.11 2.55
CA VAL A 139 9.07 15.26 1.64
C VAL A 139 8.86 15.90 0.27
N CYS A 140 9.21 17.17 0.06
CA CYS A 140 9.09 17.79 -1.25
C CYS A 140 10.20 17.34 -2.20
N PHE A 141 9.99 17.56 -3.50
CA PHE A 141 11.06 17.44 -4.49
C PHE A 141 12.11 18.52 -4.24
N THR A 142 13.37 18.15 -4.35
CA THR A 142 14.49 19.11 -4.37
C THR A 142 14.43 19.97 -5.62
N PRO A 143 15.04 21.17 -5.65
CA PRO A 143 15.06 22.01 -6.85
C PRO A 143 15.58 21.29 -8.10
N LYS A 144 16.59 20.43 -7.94
CA LYS A 144 17.15 19.63 -9.04
C LYS A 144 16.17 18.56 -9.54
N GLU A 145 15.47 17.89 -8.64
CA GLU A 145 14.43 16.93 -9.01
C GLU A 145 13.25 17.64 -9.70
N GLN A 146 12.86 18.83 -9.26
CA GLN A 146 11.83 19.64 -9.91
C GLN A 146 12.22 20.02 -11.34
N GLU A 147 13.48 20.39 -11.58
CA GLU A 147 13.99 20.68 -12.92
C GLU A 147 13.91 19.45 -13.84
N ILE A 148 14.32 18.28 -13.34
CA ILE A 148 14.23 17.00 -14.05
C ILE A 148 12.77 16.66 -14.39
N LEU A 149 11.88 16.79 -13.41
CA LEU A 149 10.46 16.51 -13.60
C LEU A 149 9.81 17.49 -14.60
N SER A 150 10.20 18.77 -14.59
CA SER A 150 9.74 19.74 -15.59
C SER A 150 10.24 19.40 -16.99
N ALA A 151 11.47 18.89 -17.12
CA ALA A 151 11.99 18.42 -18.40
C ALA A 151 11.22 17.18 -18.91
N ALA A 152 10.89 16.24 -18.03
CA ALA A 152 10.05 15.09 -18.37
C ALA A 152 8.61 15.50 -18.72
N GLU A 153 8.02 16.44 -17.98
CA GLU A 153 6.67 16.96 -18.25
C GLU A 153 6.56 17.56 -19.65
N LYS A 154 7.58 18.30 -20.10
CA LYS A 154 7.64 18.82 -21.47
C LYS A 154 7.71 17.73 -22.53
N GLY A 155 8.34 16.59 -22.22
CA GLY A 155 8.46 15.44 -23.12
C GLY A 155 7.20 14.56 -23.15
N ILE A 156 6.56 14.38 -21.99
CA ILE A 156 5.37 13.55 -21.80
C ILE A 156 4.09 14.30 -22.17
N GLY A 157 4.06 15.64 -21.99
CA GLY A 157 2.89 16.50 -22.20
C GLY A 157 1.96 16.59 -20.99
N GLU A 158 2.24 15.83 -19.93
CA GLU A 158 1.50 15.82 -18.68
C GLU A 158 2.44 15.60 -17.49
N LYS A 159 1.92 15.78 -16.28
CA LYS A 159 2.70 15.64 -15.05
C LYS A 159 3.30 14.22 -14.95
N PRO A 160 4.62 14.07 -14.72
CA PRO A 160 5.24 12.75 -14.67
C PRO A 160 4.72 11.90 -13.50
N THR A 161 4.35 10.67 -13.82
CA THR A 161 3.96 9.60 -12.90
C THR A 161 4.73 8.33 -13.27
N LEU A 162 4.84 7.35 -12.36
CA LEU A 162 5.57 6.11 -12.68
C LEU A 162 4.95 5.39 -13.89
N GLU A 163 3.62 5.41 -14.01
CA GLU A 163 2.89 4.77 -15.08
C GLU A 163 3.12 5.45 -16.44
N ASN A 164 2.97 6.77 -16.52
CA ASN A 164 3.15 7.47 -17.81
C ASN A 164 4.62 7.55 -18.24
N ILE A 165 5.57 7.55 -17.30
CA ILE A 165 7.01 7.43 -17.58
C ILE A 165 7.31 6.06 -18.20
N GLU A 166 6.79 4.96 -17.62
CA GLU A 166 7.00 3.62 -18.16
C GLU A 166 6.39 3.50 -19.57
N LYS A 167 5.19 4.04 -19.76
CA LYS A 167 4.53 4.07 -21.08
C LYS A 167 5.37 4.83 -22.12
N HIS A 168 5.76 6.07 -21.81
CA HIS A 168 6.58 6.88 -22.72
C HIS A 168 7.95 6.25 -23.00
N ARG A 169 8.56 5.59 -22.02
CA ARG A 169 9.81 4.86 -22.19
C ARG A 169 9.66 3.76 -23.25
N LYS A 170 8.58 2.98 -23.19
CA LYS A 170 8.30 1.92 -24.19
C LYS A 170 8.11 2.50 -25.58
N GLU A 171 7.30 3.54 -25.72
CA GLU A 171 7.08 4.25 -26.99
C GLU A 171 8.39 4.80 -27.58
N LEU A 172 9.23 5.39 -26.72
CA LEU A 172 10.55 5.91 -27.10
C LEU A 172 11.51 4.80 -27.56
N GLU A 173 11.49 3.64 -26.90
CA GLU A 173 12.28 2.47 -27.29
C GLU A 173 11.84 1.89 -28.64
N GLU A 174 10.53 1.80 -28.88
CA GLU A 174 9.96 1.36 -30.15
C GLU A 174 10.31 2.31 -31.30
N TRP A 175 10.19 3.62 -31.07
CA TRP A 175 10.59 4.65 -32.02
C TRP A 175 12.08 4.54 -32.38
N HIS A 176 12.96 4.41 -31.37
CA HIS A 176 14.39 4.26 -31.61
C HIS A 176 14.73 2.98 -32.39
N LYS A 177 14.05 1.86 -32.07
CA LYS A 177 14.20 0.60 -32.81
C LYS A 177 13.76 0.74 -34.26
N ALA A 178 12.65 1.44 -34.52
CA ALA A 178 12.18 1.71 -35.87
C ALA A 178 13.20 2.55 -36.66
N GLU A 179 13.77 3.58 -36.06
CA GLU A 179 14.76 4.44 -36.73
C GLU A 179 16.06 3.69 -37.06
N LYS A 180 16.54 2.87 -36.12
CA LYS A 180 17.68 1.97 -36.35
C LYS A 180 17.41 1.01 -37.52
N ASN A 181 16.22 0.40 -37.55
CA ASN A 181 15.86 -0.56 -38.58
C ASN A 181 15.75 0.08 -39.97
N LYS A 182 15.27 1.32 -40.09
CA LYS A 182 15.27 2.08 -41.35
C LYS A 182 16.68 2.22 -41.91
N HIS A 183 17.65 2.60 -41.06
CA HIS A 183 19.04 2.73 -41.48
C HIS A 183 19.65 1.38 -41.89
N ILE A 184 19.40 0.32 -41.12
CA ILE A 184 19.89 -1.03 -41.44
C ILE A 184 19.35 -1.50 -42.79
N ALA A 185 18.05 -1.34 -43.04
CA ALA A 185 17.42 -1.73 -44.30
C ALA A 185 18.06 -1.01 -45.50
N LEU A 186 18.28 0.30 -45.38
CA LEU A 186 18.90 1.11 -46.43
C LEU A 186 20.37 0.75 -46.65
N ASN A 187 21.12 0.50 -45.57
CA ASN A 187 22.52 0.08 -45.66
C ASN A 187 22.67 -1.31 -46.31
N ASN A 188 21.72 -2.23 -46.06
CA ASN A 188 21.70 -3.53 -46.74
C ASN A 188 21.45 -3.38 -48.24
N GLN A 189 20.55 -2.48 -48.67
CA GLN A 189 20.37 -2.16 -50.09
C GLN A 189 21.66 -1.61 -50.72
N TYR A 190 22.38 -0.73 -50.01
CA TYR A 190 23.66 -0.22 -50.48
C TYR A 190 24.74 -1.32 -50.60
N LYS A 191 24.80 -2.25 -49.65
CA LYS A 191 25.73 -3.39 -49.73
C LYS A 191 25.46 -4.25 -50.97
N ASN A 192 24.19 -4.48 -51.29
CA ASN A 192 23.80 -5.26 -52.47
C ASN A 192 24.19 -4.56 -53.78
N ILE A 193 23.89 -3.26 -53.94
CA ILE A 193 24.29 -2.51 -55.15
C ILE A 193 25.81 -2.34 -55.24
N SER A 194 26.50 -2.21 -54.10
CA SER A 194 27.96 -2.15 -54.06
C SER A 194 28.60 -3.46 -54.51
N ASN A 195 28.03 -4.60 -54.12
CA ASN A 195 28.45 -5.91 -54.62
C ASN A 195 28.23 -6.02 -56.15
N LEU A 196 27.05 -5.61 -56.63
CA LEU A 196 26.75 -5.56 -58.06
C LEU A 196 27.77 -4.69 -58.82
N TYR A 197 28.11 -3.52 -58.28
CA TYR A 197 29.12 -2.64 -58.85
C TYR A 197 30.50 -3.32 -58.94
N GLN A 198 30.94 -4.00 -57.88
CA GLN A 198 32.20 -4.73 -57.89
C GLN A 198 32.23 -5.81 -58.98
N VAL A 199 31.16 -6.60 -59.10
CA VAL A 199 31.03 -7.61 -60.17
C VAL A 199 31.04 -6.95 -61.55
N ASN A 200 30.33 -5.83 -61.75
CA ASN A 200 30.33 -5.11 -63.01
C ASN A 200 31.73 -4.59 -63.40
N THR A 201 32.47 -4.01 -62.43
CA THR A 201 33.85 -3.54 -62.68
C THR A 201 34.80 -4.69 -63.01
N PHE A 202 34.59 -5.86 -62.40
CA PHE A 202 35.35 -7.07 -62.72
C PHE A 202 35.06 -7.52 -64.15
N VAL A 203 33.78 -7.64 -64.53
CA VAL A 203 33.37 -7.99 -65.91
C VAL A 203 33.98 -7.02 -66.93
N SER A 204 33.91 -5.71 -66.68
CA SER A 204 34.50 -4.70 -67.59
C SER A 204 36.00 -4.87 -67.80
N ARG A 205 36.78 -5.20 -66.76
CA ARG A 205 38.21 -5.48 -66.90
C ARG A 205 38.49 -6.74 -67.72
N PHE A 206 37.66 -7.77 -67.57
CA PHE A 206 37.78 -9.00 -68.35
C PHE A 206 37.40 -8.78 -69.82
N GLU A 207 36.38 -7.96 -70.10
CA GLU A 207 36.02 -7.55 -71.47
C GLU A 207 37.18 -6.81 -72.16
N GLU A 208 37.84 -5.91 -71.44
CA GLU A 208 39.01 -5.18 -71.94
C GLU A 208 40.19 -6.11 -72.21
N THR A 209 40.50 -7.00 -71.26
CA THR A 209 41.56 -8.01 -71.42
C THR A 209 41.26 -8.94 -72.60
N LEU A 210 40.01 -9.39 -72.76
CA LEU A 210 39.59 -10.22 -73.89
C LEU A 210 39.83 -9.49 -75.22
N LYS A 211 39.43 -8.21 -75.30
CA LYS A 211 39.62 -7.37 -76.48
C LYS A 211 41.10 -7.18 -76.84
N GLU A 212 41.95 -6.93 -75.84
CA GLU A 212 43.41 -6.82 -76.03
C GLU A 212 43.99 -8.13 -76.57
N LYS A 213 43.55 -9.27 -76.04
CA LYS A 213 44.02 -10.60 -76.45
C LYS A 213 43.51 -10.97 -77.85
N GLU A 214 42.27 -10.65 -78.18
CA GLU A 214 41.71 -10.82 -79.53
C GLU A 214 42.48 -9.96 -80.55
N GLN A 215 42.77 -8.71 -80.22
CA GLN A 215 43.57 -7.81 -81.07
C GLN A 215 45.03 -8.28 -81.18
N ALA A 216 45.62 -8.82 -80.12
CA ALA A 216 46.94 -9.44 -80.16
C ALA A 216 46.97 -10.70 -81.06
N LEU A 217 45.89 -11.50 -81.06
CA LEU A 217 45.74 -12.67 -81.91
C LEU A 217 45.63 -12.29 -83.41
N GLU A 218 44.94 -11.19 -83.72
CA GLU A 218 44.83 -10.65 -85.08
C GLU A 218 46.18 -10.13 -85.62
N ASN A 219 46.97 -9.46 -84.77
CA ASN A 219 48.23 -8.84 -85.15
C ASN A 219 49.44 -9.79 -85.17
N ILE A 220 49.24 -11.08 -84.85
CA ILE A 220 50.35 -12.03 -84.70
C ILE A 220 50.78 -12.62 -86.07
N GLY A 221 52.09 -12.66 -86.32
CA GLY A 221 52.66 -13.06 -87.61
C GLY A 221 52.36 -14.50 -88.05
N LEU A 222 52.31 -14.73 -89.38
CA LEU A 222 51.88 -15.97 -90.04
C LEU A 222 52.58 -17.25 -89.56
N PHE A 223 53.82 -17.17 -89.08
CA PHE A 223 54.66 -18.33 -88.72
C PHE A 223 54.70 -18.65 -87.21
N LYS A 224 53.95 -17.92 -86.36
CA LYS A 224 53.93 -18.08 -84.89
C LYS A 224 52.79 -19.01 -84.39
N ARG A 225 52.78 -20.26 -84.86
CA ARG A 225 51.66 -21.21 -84.66
C ARG A 225 51.36 -21.52 -83.18
N LYS A 226 52.39 -21.74 -82.36
CA LYS A 226 52.26 -22.06 -80.92
C LYS A 226 51.74 -20.88 -80.09
N GLU A 227 52.18 -19.66 -80.39
CA GLU A 227 51.67 -18.44 -79.74
C GLU A 227 50.21 -18.17 -80.11
N LYS A 228 49.81 -18.40 -81.37
CA LYS A 228 48.39 -18.34 -81.79
C LYS A 228 47.51 -19.30 -80.99
N GLU A 229 47.98 -20.53 -80.80
CA GLU A 229 47.24 -21.56 -80.08
C GLU A 229 47.11 -21.26 -78.58
N ASN A 230 48.18 -20.79 -77.94
CA ASN A 230 48.13 -20.32 -76.55
C ASN A 230 47.15 -19.16 -76.37
N LEU A 231 47.21 -18.14 -77.24
CA LEU A 231 46.27 -17.01 -77.20
C LEU A 231 44.81 -17.46 -77.41
N ARG A 232 44.55 -18.42 -78.31
CA ARG A 232 43.21 -18.99 -78.49
C ARG A 232 42.70 -19.69 -77.23
N ASN A 233 43.56 -20.44 -76.54
CA ASN A 233 43.20 -21.10 -75.29
C ASN A 233 42.92 -20.08 -74.16
N GLU A 234 43.74 -19.04 -74.04
CA GLU A 234 43.51 -17.93 -73.09
C GLU A 234 42.19 -17.19 -73.39
N ILE A 235 41.94 -16.86 -74.66
CA ILE A 235 40.68 -16.24 -75.11
C ILE A 235 39.48 -17.13 -74.80
N SER A 236 39.59 -18.45 -75.01
CA SER A 236 38.53 -19.40 -74.68
C SER A 236 38.24 -19.41 -73.18
N GLY A 237 39.28 -19.52 -72.33
CA GLY A 237 39.11 -19.51 -70.88
C GLY A 237 38.55 -18.18 -70.35
N LEU A 238 38.93 -17.05 -70.96
CA LEU A 238 38.35 -15.74 -70.67
C LEU A 238 36.87 -15.66 -71.06
N LYS A 239 36.48 -16.23 -72.21
CA LYS A 239 35.08 -16.31 -72.65
C LYS A 239 34.23 -17.15 -71.71
N ASP A 240 34.74 -18.31 -71.27
CA ASP A 240 34.04 -19.16 -70.30
C ASP A 240 33.86 -18.46 -68.95
N THR A 241 34.90 -17.77 -68.48
CA THR A 241 34.84 -16.98 -67.24
C THR A 241 33.83 -15.83 -67.37
N LEU A 242 33.88 -15.08 -68.47
CA LEU A 242 32.96 -13.98 -68.74
C LEU A 242 31.51 -14.46 -68.78
N LYS A 243 31.23 -15.62 -69.39
CA LYS A 243 29.90 -16.21 -69.43
C LYS A 243 29.32 -16.41 -68.02
N ILE A 244 30.08 -17.02 -67.11
CA ILE A 244 29.68 -17.23 -65.71
C ILE A 244 29.44 -15.89 -65.00
N GLN A 245 30.32 -14.91 -65.22
CA GLN A 245 30.20 -13.61 -64.58
C GLN A 245 29.01 -12.79 -65.12
N TYR A 246 28.66 -12.92 -66.40
CA TYR A 246 27.44 -12.30 -66.94
C TYR A 246 26.17 -12.92 -66.36
N GLU A 247 26.14 -14.24 -66.15
CA GLU A 247 25.01 -14.90 -65.48
C GLU A 247 24.84 -14.37 -64.05
N ASN A 248 25.94 -14.29 -63.28
CA ASN A 248 25.94 -13.70 -61.94
C ASN A 248 25.53 -12.20 -61.95
N LEU A 249 26.08 -11.42 -62.89
CA LEU A 249 25.76 -10.01 -63.06
C LEU A 249 24.28 -9.81 -63.39
N SER A 250 23.71 -10.64 -64.27
CA SER A 250 22.30 -10.61 -64.66
C SER A 250 21.39 -10.87 -63.46
N THR A 251 21.71 -11.88 -62.64
CA THR A 251 20.98 -12.16 -61.40
C THR A 251 21.05 -10.99 -60.43
N LEU A 252 22.25 -10.45 -60.16
CA LEU A 252 22.41 -9.31 -59.26
C LEU A 252 21.73 -8.03 -59.77
N MET A 253 21.72 -7.80 -61.09
CA MET A 253 21.00 -6.67 -61.70
C MET A 253 19.50 -6.82 -61.48
N LYS A 254 18.95 -8.02 -61.68
CA LYS A 254 17.54 -8.32 -61.41
C LYS A 254 17.18 -8.11 -59.94
N ASP A 255 18.00 -8.63 -59.02
CA ASP A 255 17.76 -8.53 -57.57
C ASP A 255 17.82 -7.09 -57.04
N ASN A 256 18.59 -6.22 -57.72
CA ASN A 256 18.69 -4.79 -57.38
C ASN A 256 17.79 -3.88 -58.24
N GLY A 257 16.99 -4.44 -59.17
CA GLY A 257 16.11 -3.66 -60.05
C GLY A 257 16.84 -2.75 -61.04
N VAL A 258 18.04 -3.15 -61.48
CA VAL A 258 18.85 -2.39 -62.45
C VAL A 258 18.59 -2.94 -63.85
N SER A 259 18.21 -2.08 -64.81
CA SER A 259 17.92 -2.52 -66.18
C SER A 259 19.14 -2.51 -67.09
N THR A 260 20.11 -1.62 -66.83
CA THR A 260 21.32 -1.50 -67.67
C THR A 260 22.60 -1.39 -66.85
N ARG A 261 23.73 -1.89 -67.39
CA ARG A 261 25.04 -1.78 -66.71
C ARG A 261 25.48 -0.32 -66.48
N ALA A 262 25.05 0.60 -67.34
CA ALA A 262 25.33 2.02 -67.22
C ALA A 262 24.65 2.66 -65.99
N GLU A 263 23.52 2.12 -65.53
CA GLU A 263 22.80 2.62 -64.35
C GLU A 263 23.45 2.22 -63.03
N ILE A 264 24.29 1.18 -63.00
CA ILE A 264 24.83 0.59 -61.75
C ILE A 264 25.57 1.63 -60.92
N GLN A 265 26.46 2.41 -61.54
CA GLN A 265 27.21 3.48 -60.84
C GLN A 265 26.26 4.55 -60.30
N THR A 266 25.36 5.07 -61.13
CA THR A 266 24.41 6.12 -60.76
C THR A 266 23.49 5.67 -59.62
N GLN A 267 23.00 4.43 -59.64
CA GLN A 267 22.17 3.88 -58.58
C GLN A 267 22.97 3.66 -57.28
N LYS A 268 24.22 3.18 -57.37
CA LYS A 268 25.12 3.04 -56.22
C LYS A 268 25.35 4.39 -55.55
N ASP A 269 25.75 5.41 -56.31
CA ASP A 269 26.04 6.76 -55.77
C ASP A 269 24.80 7.39 -55.13
N LYS A 270 23.63 7.18 -55.74
CA LYS A 270 22.35 7.61 -55.17
C LYS A 270 22.04 6.91 -53.84
N LEU A 271 22.27 5.60 -53.75
CA LEU A 271 22.09 4.85 -52.50
C LEU A 271 23.13 5.23 -51.45
N GLU A 272 24.38 5.47 -51.84
CA GLU A 272 25.46 5.92 -50.95
C GLU A 272 25.11 7.24 -50.26
N SER A 273 24.68 8.23 -51.05
CA SER A 273 24.21 9.52 -50.54
C SER A 273 23.04 9.36 -49.56
N LYS A 274 22.07 8.50 -49.88
CA LYS A 274 20.94 8.19 -49.00
C LYS A 274 21.39 7.52 -47.70
N VAL A 275 22.31 6.56 -47.75
CA VAL A 275 22.85 5.87 -46.56
C VAL A 275 23.60 6.84 -45.66
N ASN A 276 24.44 7.71 -46.21
CA ASN A 276 25.17 8.71 -45.44
C ASN A 276 24.24 9.71 -44.74
N LYS A 277 23.19 10.17 -45.45
CA LYS A 277 22.14 11.00 -44.85
C LYS A 277 21.40 10.24 -43.74
N SER A 278 21.00 9.00 -44.00
CA SER A 278 20.32 8.15 -43.01
C SER A 278 21.18 7.88 -41.77
N LEU A 279 22.50 7.68 -41.93
CA LEU A 279 23.42 7.47 -40.81
C LEU A 279 23.50 8.71 -39.93
N THR A 280 23.53 9.90 -40.54
CA THR A 280 23.53 11.18 -39.83
C THR A 280 22.24 11.34 -39.02
N ASN A 281 21.08 11.15 -39.66
CA ASN A 281 19.77 11.19 -39.00
C ASN A 281 19.65 10.18 -37.85
N TYR A 282 20.18 8.95 -38.04
CA TYR A 282 20.17 7.92 -37.02
C TYR A 282 21.02 8.32 -35.80
N LYS A 283 22.22 8.88 -36.02
CA LYS A 283 23.09 9.35 -34.92
C LYS A 283 22.43 10.48 -34.12
N GLU A 284 21.77 11.42 -34.78
CA GLU A 284 21.00 12.49 -34.13
C GLU A 284 19.85 11.91 -33.31
N SER A 285 19.11 10.95 -33.88
CA SER A 285 18.02 10.25 -33.21
C SER A 285 18.50 9.42 -32.02
N GLU A 286 19.67 8.78 -32.12
CA GLU A 286 20.30 8.03 -31.03
C GLU A 286 20.70 8.95 -29.87
N ALA A 287 21.26 10.13 -30.17
CA ALA A 287 21.60 11.13 -29.16
C ALA A 287 20.35 11.66 -28.44
N LEU A 288 19.26 11.92 -29.20
CA LEU A 288 17.98 12.35 -28.64
C LEU A 288 17.37 11.26 -27.76
N TYR A 289 17.37 10.01 -28.22
CA TYR A 289 16.90 8.83 -27.47
C TYR A 289 17.63 8.73 -26.11
N LYS A 290 18.97 8.78 -26.13
CA LYS A 290 19.79 8.70 -24.91
C LYS A 290 19.45 9.81 -23.92
N LYS A 291 19.31 11.05 -24.41
CA LYS A 291 18.96 12.20 -23.58
C LYS A 291 17.57 12.08 -22.97
N GLN A 292 16.55 11.73 -23.76
CA GLN A 292 15.19 11.58 -23.28
C GLN A 292 15.06 10.42 -22.30
N LYS A 293 15.70 9.28 -22.59
CA LYS A 293 15.74 8.13 -21.68
C LYS A 293 16.36 8.50 -20.32
N ASP A 294 17.49 9.21 -20.32
CA ASP A 294 18.13 9.66 -19.08
C ASP A 294 17.23 10.59 -18.25
N VAL A 295 16.47 11.49 -18.91
CA VAL A 295 15.47 12.33 -18.23
C VAL A 295 14.35 11.48 -17.61
N LEU A 296 13.84 10.48 -18.33
CA LEU A 296 12.81 9.57 -17.82
C LEU A 296 13.33 8.73 -16.64
N ASP A 297 14.53 8.17 -16.75
CA ASP A 297 15.18 7.38 -15.69
C ASP A 297 15.37 8.22 -14.42
N LYS A 298 15.88 9.45 -14.55
CA LYS A 298 16.08 10.36 -13.42
C LYS A 298 14.75 10.83 -12.82
N SER A 299 13.71 11.02 -13.64
CA SER A 299 12.38 11.40 -13.17
C SER A 299 11.72 10.28 -12.36
N GLU A 300 11.83 9.04 -12.83
CA GLU A 300 11.38 7.86 -12.11
C GLU A 300 12.08 7.77 -10.75
N GLN A 301 13.41 7.94 -10.73
CA GLN A 301 14.19 7.90 -9.50
C GLN A 301 13.78 9.03 -8.54
N ALA A 302 13.58 10.25 -9.03
CA ALA A 302 13.13 11.38 -8.22
C ALA A 302 11.78 11.11 -7.53
N ILE A 303 10.81 10.53 -8.26
CA ILE A 303 9.51 10.13 -7.70
C ILE A 303 9.70 9.06 -6.63
N LYS A 304 10.52 8.04 -6.89
CA LYS A 304 10.84 6.97 -5.95
C LYS A 304 11.51 7.49 -4.68
N ASP A 305 12.52 8.34 -4.82
CA ASP A 305 13.27 8.94 -3.72
C ASP A 305 12.38 9.81 -2.83
N LYS A 306 11.44 10.54 -3.43
CA LYS A 306 10.46 11.31 -2.67
C LYS A 306 9.59 10.43 -1.78
N GLU A 307 9.09 9.31 -2.30
CA GLU A 307 8.30 8.37 -1.49
C GLU A 307 9.14 7.71 -0.38
N ILE A 308 10.42 7.40 -0.65
CA ILE A 308 11.34 6.92 0.38
C ILE A 308 11.54 7.98 1.48
N ARG A 309 11.72 9.26 1.11
CA ARG A 309 11.82 10.37 2.09
C ARG A 309 10.54 10.52 2.92
N LYS A 310 9.36 10.35 2.32
CA LYS A 310 8.08 10.31 3.04
C LYS A 310 8.09 9.23 4.11
N VAL A 311 8.53 8.02 3.77
CA VAL A 311 8.63 6.90 4.73
C VAL A 311 9.59 7.19 5.87
N PHE A 312 10.73 7.82 5.63
CA PHE A 312 11.63 8.21 6.73
C PHE A 312 11.01 9.21 7.71
N VAL A 313 10.12 10.10 7.23
CA VAL A 313 9.35 10.99 8.10
C VAL A 313 8.30 10.22 8.91
N LEU A 314 7.67 9.20 8.31
CA LEU A 314 6.67 8.35 8.97
C LEU A 314 7.28 7.35 9.96
N TYR A 315 8.50 6.88 9.70
CA TYR A 315 9.25 5.90 10.47
C TYR A 315 10.66 6.44 10.80
N PRO A 316 10.79 7.31 11.82
CA PRO A 316 12.08 7.93 12.16
C PRO A 316 13.18 6.93 12.55
N ASP A 317 12.82 5.75 13.03
CA ASP A 317 13.73 4.66 13.38
C ASP A 317 14.33 3.92 12.16
N LEU A 318 13.86 4.25 10.97
CA LEU A 318 14.42 3.80 9.69
C LEU A 318 15.34 4.84 9.02
N GLN A 319 15.51 6.02 9.62
CA GLN A 319 16.32 7.09 9.05
C GLN A 319 17.75 6.60 8.74
N GLY A 320 18.21 6.84 7.50
CA GLY A 320 19.56 6.48 7.05
C GLY A 320 19.73 5.01 6.67
N LYS A 321 18.69 4.17 6.80
CA LYS A 321 18.74 2.78 6.32
C LYS A 321 18.55 2.72 4.80
N PRO A 322 19.24 1.80 4.10
CA PRO A 322 19.09 1.63 2.66
C PRO A 322 17.76 0.93 2.36
N ILE A 323 16.72 1.70 2.05
CA ILE A 323 15.39 1.19 1.73
C ILE A 323 15.12 1.34 0.24
N LYS A 324 14.62 0.28 -0.39
CA LYS A 324 14.16 0.30 -1.78
C LYS A 324 12.77 0.91 -1.89
N TYR A 325 12.42 1.42 -3.07
CA TYR A 325 11.12 2.02 -3.33
C TYR A 325 9.95 1.06 -3.05
N GLU A 326 10.08 -0.21 -3.44
CA GLU A 326 9.01 -1.20 -3.27
C GLU A 326 8.70 -1.42 -1.78
N THR A 327 9.75 -1.52 -0.96
CA THR A 327 9.65 -1.62 0.51
C THR A 327 9.05 -0.34 1.12
N ALA A 328 9.48 0.84 0.64
CA ALA A 328 8.93 2.12 1.08
C ALA A 328 7.43 2.26 0.76
N SER A 329 7.02 1.87 -0.45
CA SER A 329 5.61 1.88 -0.85
C SER A 329 4.76 0.98 0.06
N LYS A 330 5.22 -0.25 0.33
CA LYS A 330 4.57 -1.16 1.30
C LYS A 330 4.51 -0.54 2.71
N LEU A 331 5.58 0.11 3.18
CA LEU A 331 5.60 0.79 4.49
C LEU A 331 4.59 1.94 4.58
N ASN A 332 4.43 2.72 3.50
CA ASN A 332 3.43 3.78 3.45
C ASN A 332 2.01 3.20 3.52
N GLN A 333 1.73 2.11 2.80
CA GLN A 333 0.44 1.40 2.88
C GLN A 333 0.19 0.85 4.30
N ILE A 334 1.19 0.22 4.91
CA ILE A 334 1.13 -0.26 6.31
C ILE A 334 0.85 0.90 7.27
N HIS A 335 1.49 2.05 7.08
CA HIS A 335 1.24 3.23 7.92
C HIS A 335 -0.20 3.73 7.75
N GLU A 336 -0.68 3.85 6.52
CA GLU A 336 -2.05 4.29 6.24
C GLU A 336 -3.09 3.37 6.86
N GLN A 337 -2.83 2.07 6.84
CA GLN A 337 -3.71 1.04 7.36
C GLN A 337 -3.67 0.92 8.89
N TYR A 338 -2.50 0.78 9.49
CA TYR A 338 -2.33 0.45 10.91
C TYR A 338 -1.96 1.64 11.79
N LYS A 339 -1.69 2.81 11.20
CA LYS A 339 -1.24 4.03 11.89
C LYS A 339 0.03 3.85 12.74
N VAL A 340 0.87 2.90 12.34
CA VAL A 340 2.14 2.59 13.02
C VAL A 340 3.20 3.60 12.63
N SER A 341 3.85 4.22 13.62
CA SER A 341 4.86 5.28 13.41
C SER A 341 6.30 4.85 13.76
N LYS A 342 6.49 3.58 14.14
CA LYS A 342 7.80 2.98 14.41
C LYS A 342 7.87 1.61 13.76
N PHE A 343 8.96 1.33 13.07
CA PHE A 343 9.16 0.05 12.42
C PHE A 343 9.26 -1.10 13.45
N SER A 344 9.80 -0.82 14.64
CA SER A 344 9.84 -1.77 15.77
C SER A 344 8.49 -2.34 16.19
N ASP A 345 7.40 -1.65 15.87
CA ASP A 345 6.06 -2.03 16.31
C ASP A 345 5.36 -2.95 15.28
N ILE A 346 5.88 -3.03 14.05
CA ILE A 346 5.33 -3.88 12.97
C ILE A 346 5.24 -5.37 13.39
N PRO A 347 6.25 -5.99 14.05
CA PRO A 347 6.13 -7.37 14.52
C PRO A 347 4.94 -7.60 15.47
N SER A 348 4.60 -6.61 16.31
CA SER A 348 3.46 -6.71 17.22
C SER A 348 2.12 -6.71 16.47
N VAL A 349 2.03 -5.96 15.36
CA VAL A 349 0.86 -5.97 14.46
C VAL A 349 0.74 -7.33 13.79
N THR A 350 1.83 -7.89 13.27
CA THR A 350 1.84 -9.24 12.67
C THR A 350 1.36 -10.29 13.69
N GLN A 351 1.84 -10.20 14.93
CA GLN A 351 1.43 -11.12 16.00
C GLN A 351 -0.07 -11.01 16.31
N LYS A 352 -0.59 -9.77 16.43
CA LYS A 352 -2.03 -9.53 16.67
C LYS A 352 -2.88 -10.13 15.54
N ASN A 353 -2.51 -9.88 14.29
CA ASN A 353 -3.19 -10.43 13.12
C ASN A 353 -3.18 -11.97 13.15
N ASN A 354 -2.04 -12.59 13.50
CA ASN A 354 -1.95 -14.05 13.61
C ASN A 354 -2.88 -14.61 14.69
N SER A 355 -2.98 -13.96 15.85
CA SER A 355 -3.92 -14.36 16.91
C SER A 355 -5.38 -14.29 16.46
N GLU A 356 -5.73 -13.25 15.70
CA GLU A 356 -7.07 -13.08 15.12
C GLU A 356 -7.35 -14.15 14.04
N ILE A 357 -6.41 -14.39 13.13
CA ILE A 357 -6.49 -15.47 12.13
C ILE A 357 -6.73 -16.81 12.82
N ASN A 358 -5.97 -17.14 13.87
CA ASN A 358 -6.12 -18.41 14.59
C ASN A 358 -7.51 -18.56 15.23
N THR A 359 -8.04 -17.47 15.79
CA THR A 359 -9.36 -17.45 16.41
C THR A 359 -10.47 -17.64 15.37
N LEU A 360 -10.41 -16.89 14.27
CA LEU A 360 -11.36 -17.00 13.17
C LEU A 360 -11.29 -18.38 12.51
N THR A 361 -10.08 -18.91 12.28
CA THR A 361 -9.86 -20.24 11.68
C THR A 361 -10.47 -21.33 12.55
N THR A 362 -10.31 -21.23 13.87
CA THR A 362 -10.95 -22.16 14.82
C THR A 362 -12.47 -22.08 14.75
N ALA A 363 -13.03 -20.86 14.70
CA ALA A 363 -14.46 -20.65 14.60
C ALA A 363 -15.05 -21.19 13.29
N THR A 364 -14.37 -20.96 12.15
CA THR A 364 -14.81 -21.46 10.84
C THR A 364 -14.70 -22.98 10.76
N SER A 365 -13.63 -23.57 11.31
CA SER A 365 -13.50 -25.04 11.39
C SER A 365 -14.63 -25.67 12.21
N ASN A 366 -14.95 -25.08 13.37
CA ASN A 366 -16.07 -25.54 14.21
C ASN A 366 -17.42 -25.40 13.48
N TYR A 367 -17.61 -24.34 12.71
CA TYR A 367 -18.80 -24.16 11.88
C TYR A 367 -18.90 -25.28 10.83
N ASP A 368 -17.81 -25.56 10.10
CA ASP A 368 -17.76 -26.61 9.07
C ASP A 368 -18.08 -28.00 9.64
N GLU A 369 -17.50 -28.34 10.79
CA GLU A 369 -17.78 -29.61 11.47
C GLU A 369 -19.25 -29.75 11.88
N ARG A 370 -19.84 -28.67 12.41
CA ARG A 370 -21.25 -28.69 12.82
C ARG A 370 -22.20 -28.76 11.61
N VAL A 371 -21.88 -28.08 10.51
CA VAL A 371 -22.65 -28.18 9.26
C VAL A 371 -22.60 -29.60 8.71
N LYS A 372 -21.43 -30.25 8.67
CA LYS A 372 -21.29 -31.66 8.27
C LYS A 372 -22.13 -32.58 9.16
N LYS A 373 -22.11 -32.36 10.47
CA LYS A 373 -22.92 -33.12 11.43
C LYS A 373 -24.42 -32.94 11.17
N LEU A 374 -24.87 -31.72 10.88
CA LEU A 374 -26.25 -31.42 10.53
C LEU A 374 -26.67 -32.09 9.22
N GLU A 375 -25.84 -32.05 8.18
CA GLU A 375 -26.12 -32.72 6.90
C GLU A 375 -26.27 -34.24 7.07
N GLN A 376 -25.42 -34.85 7.89
CA GLN A 376 -25.54 -36.26 8.23
C GLN A 376 -26.83 -36.55 9.03
N ALA A 377 -27.18 -35.69 9.98
CA ALA A 377 -28.42 -35.81 10.74
C ALA A 377 -29.67 -35.70 9.85
N GLU A 378 -29.68 -34.77 8.89
CA GLU A 378 -30.77 -34.63 7.90
C GLU A 378 -30.91 -35.87 7.02
N LYS A 379 -29.79 -36.46 6.59
CA LYS A 379 -29.80 -37.72 5.83
C LYS A 379 -30.36 -38.87 6.66
N THR A 380 -29.88 -39.05 7.88
CA THR A 380 -30.36 -40.08 8.81
C THR A 380 -31.86 -39.90 9.11
N ALA A 381 -32.33 -38.66 9.33
CA ALA A 381 -33.74 -38.37 9.55
C ALA A 381 -34.63 -38.75 8.34
N LYS A 382 -34.18 -38.45 7.11
CA LYS A 382 -34.88 -38.89 5.88
C LYS A 382 -34.94 -40.41 5.78
N GLU A 383 -33.86 -41.12 6.12
CA GLU A 383 -33.86 -42.59 6.14
C GLU A 383 -34.84 -43.15 7.18
N ILE A 384 -34.89 -42.58 8.40
CA ILE A 384 -35.86 -42.95 9.43
C ILE A 384 -37.29 -42.79 8.91
N MET A 385 -37.61 -41.66 8.27
CA MET A 385 -38.92 -41.39 7.70
C MET A 385 -39.29 -42.43 6.63
N ALA A 386 -38.37 -42.76 5.72
CA ALA A 386 -38.60 -43.76 4.68
C ALA A 386 -38.82 -45.17 5.25
N VAL A 387 -38.03 -45.58 6.24
CA VAL A 387 -38.21 -46.87 6.94
C VAL A 387 -39.54 -46.89 7.69
N HIS A 388 -39.90 -45.80 8.36
CA HIS A 388 -41.17 -45.69 9.07
C HIS A 388 -42.37 -45.79 8.11
N GLN A 389 -42.34 -45.12 6.96
CA GLN A 389 -43.37 -45.23 5.94
C GLN A 389 -43.53 -46.66 5.42
N ARG A 390 -42.43 -47.41 5.24
CA ARG A 390 -42.49 -48.84 4.85
C ARG A 390 -43.16 -49.69 5.94
N ILE A 391 -42.80 -49.47 7.21
CA ILE A 391 -43.41 -50.16 8.34
C ILE A 391 -44.92 -49.89 8.39
N GLU A 392 -45.34 -48.63 8.25
CA GLU A 392 -46.76 -48.25 8.26
C GLU A 392 -47.50 -48.77 7.02
N ALA A 393 -46.87 -48.79 5.84
CA ALA A 393 -47.47 -49.36 4.63
C ALA A 393 -47.74 -50.87 4.76
N ILE A 394 -46.81 -51.62 5.38
CA ILE A 394 -47.02 -53.04 5.69
C ILE A 394 -48.16 -53.20 6.71
N LYS A 395 -48.14 -52.40 7.78
CA LYS A 395 -49.13 -52.46 8.88
C LYS A 395 -50.55 -52.11 8.43
N ASN A 396 -50.69 -51.13 7.54
CA ASN A 396 -51.99 -50.64 7.07
C ASN A 396 -52.56 -51.47 5.91
N ASN A 397 -51.83 -52.47 5.42
CA ASN A 397 -52.31 -53.42 4.41
C ASN A 397 -52.59 -54.78 5.07
N PRO A 398 -53.86 -55.18 5.26
CA PRO A 398 -54.22 -56.41 5.97
C PRO A 398 -53.56 -57.68 5.41
N TYR A 399 -53.37 -57.74 4.09
CA TYR A 399 -52.71 -58.87 3.43
C TYR A 399 -51.21 -58.92 3.74
N GLN A 400 -50.51 -57.78 3.60
CA GLN A 400 -49.08 -57.70 3.90
C GLN A 400 -48.80 -57.91 5.39
N TYR A 401 -49.61 -57.31 6.27
CA TYR A 401 -49.50 -57.51 7.70
C TYR A 401 -49.77 -58.96 8.11
N GLY A 402 -50.82 -59.59 7.57
CA GLY A 402 -51.10 -61.01 7.79
C GLY A 402 -49.96 -61.93 7.33
N LYS A 403 -49.25 -61.56 6.25
CA LYS A 403 -48.05 -62.28 5.78
C LYS A 403 -46.92 -62.21 6.81
N THR A 404 -46.70 -61.07 7.47
CA THR A 404 -45.67 -60.96 8.53
C THR A 404 -45.93 -61.83 9.76
N LEU A 405 -47.16 -62.31 9.97
CA LEU A 405 -47.52 -63.19 11.10
C LEU A 405 -47.33 -64.68 10.77
N ASN A 406 -47.51 -65.05 9.50
CA ASN A 406 -47.62 -66.45 9.07
C ASN A 406 -46.46 -66.94 8.18
N ASP A 407 -45.66 -66.03 7.58
CA ASP A 407 -44.47 -66.34 6.79
C ASP A 407 -43.20 -65.93 7.56
N PRO A 408 -42.30 -66.88 7.92
CA PRO A 408 -41.09 -66.59 8.69
C PRO A 408 -40.16 -65.55 8.05
N ARG A 409 -40.06 -65.52 6.71
CA ARG A 409 -39.17 -64.57 6.01
C ARG A 409 -39.76 -63.16 6.04
N ALA A 410 -41.06 -63.03 5.79
CA ALA A 410 -41.73 -61.75 5.86
C ALA A 410 -41.74 -61.17 7.30
N LYS A 411 -41.83 -62.05 8.31
CA LYS A 411 -41.68 -61.69 9.73
C LYS A 411 -40.28 -61.12 10.02
N GLU A 412 -39.24 -61.80 9.56
CA GLU A 412 -37.85 -61.39 9.74
C GLU A 412 -37.56 -60.04 9.05
N GLU A 413 -38.00 -59.85 7.81
CA GLU A 413 -37.87 -58.58 7.08
C GLU A 413 -38.56 -57.42 7.81
N TYR A 414 -39.76 -57.64 8.35
CA TYR A 414 -40.49 -56.63 9.09
C TYR A 414 -39.83 -56.26 10.43
N GLU A 415 -39.30 -57.24 11.17
CA GLU A 415 -38.54 -56.98 12.39
C GLU A 415 -37.20 -56.29 12.10
N ASN A 416 -36.51 -56.66 11.00
CA ASN A 416 -35.28 -55.99 10.55
C ASN A 416 -35.53 -54.51 10.23
N LEU A 417 -36.66 -54.14 9.64
CA LEU A 417 -37.04 -52.74 9.42
C LEU A 417 -37.20 -51.98 10.75
N LYS A 418 -37.82 -52.58 11.76
CA LYS A 418 -37.96 -51.96 13.10
C LYS A 418 -36.60 -51.78 13.78
N VAL A 419 -35.74 -52.80 13.74
CA VAL A 419 -34.38 -52.74 14.29
C VAL A 419 -33.56 -51.66 13.58
N ARG A 420 -33.62 -51.59 12.24
CA ARG A 420 -32.95 -50.56 11.46
C ARG A 420 -33.42 -49.17 11.83
N ARG A 421 -34.74 -48.94 11.94
CA ARG A 421 -35.31 -47.66 12.39
C ARG A 421 -34.78 -47.28 13.77
N ASN A 422 -34.83 -48.20 14.75
CA ASN A 422 -34.36 -47.94 16.11
C ASN A 422 -32.85 -47.62 16.15
N THR A 423 -32.05 -48.30 15.32
CA THR A 423 -30.61 -48.04 15.18
C THR A 423 -30.35 -46.64 14.64
N LEU A 424 -31.01 -46.27 13.54
CA LEU A 424 -30.92 -44.93 12.96
C LEU A 424 -31.39 -43.84 13.93
N THR A 425 -32.46 -44.09 14.71
CA THR A 425 -32.92 -43.17 15.76
C THR A 425 -31.85 -42.97 16.83
N LYS A 426 -31.15 -44.03 17.25
CA LYS A 426 -30.05 -43.93 18.20
C LYS A 426 -28.88 -43.11 17.64
N GLU A 427 -28.48 -43.38 16.39
CA GLU A 427 -27.43 -42.60 15.70
C GLU A 427 -27.79 -41.10 15.64
N LEU A 428 -29.07 -40.77 15.39
CA LEU A 428 -29.55 -39.39 15.36
C LEU A 428 -29.46 -38.71 16.75
N ILE A 429 -29.80 -39.46 17.81
CA ILE A 429 -29.68 -39.01 19.20
C ILE A 429 -28.21 -38.82 19.60
N ASP A 430 -27.32 -39.73 19.20
CA ASP A 430 -25.87 -39.61 19.44
C ASP A 430 -25.29 -38.37 18.72
N MET A 431 -25.90 -37.96 17.59
CA MET A 431 -25.62 -36.68 16.94
C MET A 431 -26.23 -35.46 17.65
N GLY A 432 -27.01 -35.64 18.70
CA GLY A 432 -27.63 -34.58 19.51
C GLY A 432 -29.02 -34.14 19.02
N TYR A 433 -29.63 -34.87 18.09
CA TYR A 433 -30.94 -34.54 17.55
C TYR A 433 -32.00 -35.55 17.98
N THR A 434 -33.10 -35.06 18.53
CA THR A 434 -34.21 -35.91 19.01
C THR A 434 -35.49 -35.72 18.19
N THR A 435 -35.60 -34.61 17.45
CA THR A 435 -36.79 -34.28 16.66
C THR A 435 -36.44 -33.66 15.30
N GLN A 436 -37.33 -33.81 14.31
CA GLN A 436 -37.19 -33.11 13.04
C GLN A 436 -37.18 -31.58 13.22
N LYS A 437 -37.91 -31.09 14.22
CA LYS A 437 -37.93 -29.66 14.58
C LYS A 437 -36.54 -29.18 14.97
N SER A 438 -35.82 -29.90 15.84
CA SER A 438 -34.45 -29.51 16.25
C SER A 438 -33.47 -29.42 15.08
N ILE A 439 -33.61 -30.29 14.07
CA ILE A 439 -32.79 -30.27 12.85
C ILE A 439 -33.11 -29.02 12.01
N ASN A 440 -34.39 -28.72 11.83
CA ASN A 440 -34.83 -27.56 11.05
C ASN A 440 -34.46 -26.23 11.73
N ASP A 441 -34.56 -26.16 13.06
CA ASP A 441 -34.19 -24.99 13.86
C ASP A 441 -32.68 -24.72 13.72
N ASP A 442 -31.84 -25.76 13.84
CA ASP A 442 -30.39 -25.64 13.61
C ASP A 442 -30.07 -25.26 12.16
N ARG A 443 -30.73 -25.85 11.15
CA ARG A 443 -30.53 -25.48 9.74
C ARG A 443 -30.83 -24.00 9.49
N LYS A 444 -31.93 -23.50 10.07
CA LYS A 444 -32.27 -22.07 10.01
C LYS A 444 -31.19 -21.22 10.65
N MET A 445 -30.74 -21.59 11.85
CA MET A 445 -29.65 -20.92 12.56
C MET A 445 -28.37 -20.87 11.71
N PHE A 446 -27.93 -21.98 11.10
CA PHE A 446 -26.74 -21.99 10.23
C PHE A 446 -26.90 -21.10 9.01
N ASN A 447 -28.07 -21.09 8.38
CA ASN A 447 -28.33 -20.19 7.25
C ASN A 447 -28.25 -18.71 7.65
N GLU A 448 -28.69 -18.36 8.86
CA GLU A 448 -28.57 -17.00 9.41
C GLU A 448 -27.11 -16.64 9.74
N PHE A 449 -26.29 -17.58 10.21
CA PHE A 449 -24.86 -17.36 10.50
C PHE A 449 -23.94 -17.45 9.28
N LYS A 450 -24.39 -18.05 8.18
CA LYS A 450 -23.58 -18.25 6.96
C LYS A 450 -22.90 -16.96 6.45
N PRO A 451 -23.56 -15.78 6.40
CA PRO A 451 -22.89 -14.54 6.01
C PRO A 451 -21.71 -14.17 6.94
N ASN A 452 -21.85 -14.37 8.25
CA ASN A 452 -20.77 -14.09 9.21
C ASN A 452 -19.60 -15.06 9.05
N TYR A 453 -19.89 -16.32 8.72
CA TYR A 453 -18.88 -17.32 8.36
C TYR A 453 -18.10 -16.90 7.10
N GLU A 454 -18.79 -16.50 6.04
CA GLU A 454 -18.17 -16.03 4.79
C GLU A 454 -17.33 -14.75 5.03
N GLN A 455 -17.83 -13.81 5.85
CA GLN A 455 -17.07 -12.65 6.29
C GLN A 455 -15.81 -13.04 7.06
N SER A 456 -15.90 -14.04 7.94
CA SER A 456 -14.75 -14.54 8.70
C SER A 456 -13.68 -15.16 7.79
N LEU A 457 -14.08 -15.93 6.78
CA LEU A 457 -13.16 -16.48 5.77
C LEU A 457 -12.47 -15.37 4.97
N ASN A 458 -13.24 -14.40 4.48
CA ASN A 458 -12.68 -13.26 3.75
C ASN A 458 -11.70 -12.47 4.64
N LYS A 459 -12.04 -12.29 5.93
CA LYS A 459 -11.17 -11.60 6.88
C LYS A 459 -9.87 -12.35 7.15
N ILE A 460 -9.92 -13.68 7.25
CA ILE A 460 -8.72 -14.52 7.36
C ILE A 460 -7.79 -14.29 6.17
N GLU A 461 -8.31 -14.35 4.94
CA GLU A 461 -7.48 -14.16 3.73
C GLU A 461 -6.93 -12.73 3.64
N GLU A 462 -7.73 -11.72 3.98
CA GLU A 462 -7.30 -10.33 4.07
C GLU A 462 -6.13 -10.16 5.06
N LEU A 463 -6.25 -10.71 6.28
CA LEU A 463 -5.21 -10.64 7.31
C LEU A 463 -3.94 -11.43 6.91
N LYS A 464 -4.08 -12.54 6.17
CA LYS A 464 -2.92 -13.30 5.65
C LYS A 464 -2.12 -12.49 4.64
N GLU A 465 -2.79 -11.85 3.67
CA GLU A 465 -2.09 -11.02 2.67
C GLU A 465 -1.44 -9.80 3.33
N GLN A 466 -2.10 -9.20 4.34
CA GLN A 466 -1.51 -8.15 5.15
C GLN A 466 -0.26 -8.62 5.91
N ASN A 467 -0.33 -9.78 6.56
CA ASN A 467 0.82 -10.36 7.27
C ASN A 467 1.98 -10.69 6.34
N LYS A 468 1.69 -11.12 5.11
CA LYS A 468 2.71 -11.31 4.08
C LYS A 468 3.40 -9.98 3.75
N ALA A 469 2.66 -8.90 3.54
CA ALA A 469 3.24 -7.57 3.32
C ALA A 469 4.08 -7.08 4.52
N LEU A 470 3.57 -7.24 5.75
CA LEU A 470 4.30 -6.90 6.99
C LEU A 470 5.61 -7.70 7.12
N ASN A 471 5.58 -8.99 6.81
CA ASN A 471 6.75 -9.88 6.88
C ASN A 471 7.76 -9.61 5.76
N ASP A 472 7.30 -9.29 4.54
CA ASP A 472 8.17 -8.95 3.41
C ASP A 472 9.01 -7.72 3.74
N VAL A 473 8.38 -6.67 4.24
CA VAL A 473 9.08 -5.43 4.62
C VAL A 473 10.10 -5.68 5.73
N GLN A 474 9.76 -6.54 6.70
CA GLN A 474 10.71 -6.93 7.75
C GLN A 474 11.94 -7.64 7.18
N LYS A 475 11.74 -8.58 6.25
CA LYS A 475 12.82 -9.30 5.58
C LYS A 475 13.67 -8.37 4.72
N ASP A 476 13.04 -7.49 3.93
CA ASP A 476 13.72 -6.55 3.05
C ASP A 476 14.69 -5.65 3.82
N ILE A 477 14.22 -5.09 4.96
CA ILE A 477 15.06 -4.23 5.80
C ILE A 477 16.21 -5.02 6.44
N GLN A 478 15.94 -6.22 6.96
CA GLN A 478 17.00 -7.07 7.53
C GLN A 478 18.07 -7.44 6.50
N ILE A 479 17.66 -7.74 5.26
CA ILE A 479 18.59 -8.03 4.16
C ILE A 479 19.41 -6.79 3.83
N ALA A 480 18.77 -5.62 3.74
CA ALA A 480 19.45 -4.37 3.41
C ALA A 480 20.49 -3.97 4.47
N GLU A 481 20.18 -4.15 5.75
CA GLU A 481 21.12 -3.95 6.86
C GLU A 481 22.32 -4.90 6.77
N ARG A 482 22.10 -6.19 6.49
CA ARG A 482 23.20 -7.16 6.32
C ARG A 482 24.11 -6.79 5.16
N ILE A 483 23.55 -6.36 4.03
CA ILE A 483 24.34 -5.93 2.86
C ILE A 483 25.19 -4.70 3.20
N GLN A 484 24.62 -3.73 3.93
CA GLN A 484 25.36 -2.54 4.35
C GLN A 484 26.51 -2.88 5.30
N GLN A 485 26.27 -3.77 6.26
CA GLN A 485 27.32 -4.25 7.18
C GLN A 485 28.43 -5.01 6.45
N GLN A 486 28.09 -5.83 5.46
CA GLN A 486 29.08 -6.51 4.63
C GLN A 486 29.94 -5.51 3.86
N LYS A 487 29.32 -4.52 3.19
CA LYS A 487 30.06 -3.49 2.46
C LYS A 487 31.00 -2.67 3.36
N ALA A 488 30.56 -2.32 4.57
CA ALA A 488 31.40 -1.62 5.53
C ALA A 488 32.64 -2.45 5.90
N LYS A 489 32.47 -3.76 6.14
CA LYS A 489 33.60 -4.66 6.42
C LYS A 489 34.55 -4.81 5.24
N THR A 490 34.04 -4.87 4.00
CA THR A 490 34.88 -4.96 2.81
C THR A 490 35.69 -3.68 2.61
N ASN A 491 35.07 -2.51 2.79
CA ASN A 491 35.76 -1.22 2.70
C ASN A 491 36.83 -1.07 3.79
N GLU A 492 36.56 -1.50 5.02
CA GLU A 492 37.57 -1.53 6.10
C GLU A 492 38.74 -2.47 5.77
N LEU A 493 38.48 -3.60 5.10
CA LEU A 493 39.55 -4.49 4.63
C LEU A 493 40.38 -3.84 3.52
N ASP A 494 39.75 -3.20 2.54
CA ASP A 494 40.43 -2.53 1.44
C ASP A 494 41.25 -1.33 1.92
N GLU A 495 40.77 -0.57 2.90
CA GLU A 495 41.52 0.51 3.55
C GLU A 495 42.70 0.01 4.39
N ARG A 496 42.61 -1.19 4.99
CA ARG A 496 43.74 -1.82 5.69
C ARG A 496 44.77 -2.46 4.76
N THR A 497 44.38 -2.74 3.51
CA THR A 497 45.25 -3.38 2.50
C THR A 497 45.97 -2.34 1.64
N ARG A 498 45.50 -1.09 1.62
CA ARG A 498 46.17 0.08 1.05
C ARG A 498 47.09 0.73 2.08
#